data_AF-A0A8T0EW38-F1
#
_entry.id   AF-A0A8T0EW38-F1
#
_cell.length_a   1.000
_cell.length_b   1.000
_cell.length_c   1.000
_cell.angle_alpha   90.00
_cell.angle_beta   90.00
_cell.angle_gamma   90.00
#
_symmetry.space_group_name_H-M   'P 1'
#
loop_
_entity.id
_entity.type
_entity.pdbx_description
1 polymer ?
#
loop_
_entity_poly.entity_id
_entity_poly.type
_entity_poly.pdbx_seq_one_letter_code
_entity_poly.pdbx_strand_id
1 'polypeptide(L)'
;MRKSDESGITFDSSQHEEQGMYSFLSTSELLQLVDCLMESHRFAKTFNMNQEKRNMLWKAGFRGNVKPDLLMHESHSLACTLRILFRMYTDESRQESWKEVEKKLILICCEALNYYLGLTVEKHRDCWTSLLLLMLSRVNQLDDERFRAHASAYYLTLCEMIFHENIPELRAVLKRFFIRSSRAFRICNFNSH
;
A
#
# COMPACT_ATOMS: atom_id res chain seq x y z
N MET A 1 29.97 -39.86 22.14
CA MET A 1 29.53 -39.11 23.34
C MET A 1 29.98 -37.67 23.21
N ARG A 2 29.10 -36.80 22.70
CA ARG A 2 29.04 -35.35 22.90
C ARG A 2 27.68 -34.92 22.34
N LYS A 3 26.73 -34.71 23.26
CA LYS A 3 25.48 -33.99 22.99
C LYS A 3 25.85 -32.51 22.99
N SER A 4 25.40 -31.77 22.00
CA SER A 4 25.38 -30.32 22.04
C SER A 4 23.95 -29.90 21.75
N ASP A 5 23.35 -29.30 22.76
CA ASP A 5 22.03 -28.68 22.75
C ASP A 5 22.03 -27.47 21.80
N GLU A 6 21.07 -27.39 20.90
CA GLU A 6 20.68 -26.12 20.29
C GLU A 6 19.20 -25.89 20.59
N SER A 7 19.01 -25.17 21.70
CA SER A 7 17.79 -24.49 22.11
C SER A 7 17.26 -23.61 20.99
N GLY A 8 15.96 -23.73 20.72
CA GLY A 8 15.24 -22.99 19.70
C GLY A 8 15.37 -21.47 19.85
N ILE A 9 15.66 -20.82 18.73
CA ILE A 9 15.50 -19.38 18.57
C ILE A 9 14.05 -19.16 18.14
N THR A 10 13.18 -18.88 19.10
CA THR A 10 11.90 -18.25 18.82
C THR A 10 12.19 -16.85 18.30
N PHE A 11 11.91 -16.62 17.02
CA PHE A 11 12.02 -15.32 16.40
C PHE A 11 10.92 -14.42 16.98
N ASP A 12 11.28 -13.66 18.02
CA ASP A 12 10.38 -12.71 18.67
C ASP A 12 10.14 -11.52 17.73
N SER A 13 9.12 -11.64 16.88
CA SER A 13 8.66 -10.59 15.95
C SER A 13 8.08 -9.36 16.65
N SER A 14 7.99 -9.36 17.98
CA SER A 14 7.36 -8.32 18.79
C SER A 14 8.26 -7.10 19.03
N GLN A 15 9.59 -7.25 18.93
CA GLN A 15 10.54 -6.19 19.33
C GLN A 15 10.79 -5.11 18.25
N HIS A 16 10.30 -5.29 17.02
CA HIS A 16 10.56 -4.33 15.95
C HIS A 16 9.49 -3.22 15.82
N GLU A 17 8.34 -3.33 16.50
CA GLU A 17 7.22 -2.37 16.34
C GLU A 17 7.39 -1.06 17.13
N GLU A 18 8.24 -1.05 18.16
CA GLU A 18 8.50 0.14 19.00
C GLU A 18 9.53 1.12 18.41
N GLN A 19 10.16 0.79 17.27
CA GLN A 19 11.17 1.67 16.68
C GLN A 19 10.50 2.81 15.89
N GLY A 20 10.54 4.04 16.42
CA GLY A 20 10.18 5.26 15.70
C GLY A 20 9.26 6.22 16.46
N MET A 21 8.85 7.29 15.79
CA MET A 21 8.08 8.39 16.42
C MET A 21 6.57 8.12 16.58
N TYR A 22 6.05 7.01 16.03
CA TYR A 22 4.61 6.77 15.93
C TYR A 22 3.89 6.79 17.29
N SER A 23 4.46 6.14 18.31
CA SER A 23 3.88 6.08 19.66
C SER A 23 3.86 7.43 20.37
N PHE A 24 4.69 8.38 19.94
CA PHE A 24 4.79 9.73 20.51
C PHE A 24 3.91 10.76 19.80
N LEU A 25 3.24 10.40 18.71
CA LEU A 25 2.39 11.31 17.95
C LEU A 25 0.91 11.07 18.26
N SER A 26 0.17 12.14 18.49
CA SER A 26 -1.29 12.12 18.59
C SER A 26 -1.94 11.73 17.25
N THR A 27 -3.22 11.35 17.29
CA THR A 27 -3.96 10.97 16.08
C THR A 27 -4.02 12.13 15.10
N SER A 28 -4.22 13.37 15.58
CA SER A 28 -4.21 14.58 14.77
C SER A 28 -2.86 14.83 14.09
N GLU A 29 -1.74 14.63 14.80
CA GLU A 29 -0.40 14.81 14.23
C GLU A 29 -0.09 13.76 13.16
N LEU A 30 -0.51 12.50 13.36
CA LEU A 30 -0.36 11.45 12.36
C LEU A 30 -1.20 11.74 11.11
N LEU A 31 -2.43 12.23 11.27
CA LEU A 31 -3.28 12.61 10.14
C LEU A 31 -2.72 13.81 9.37
N GLN A 32 -2.20 14.82 10.08
CA GLN A 32 -1.52 15.95 9.46
C GLN A 32 -0.27 15.50 8.69
N LEU A 33 0.53 14.60 9.25
CA LEU A 33 1.68 14.01 8.55
C LEU A 33 1.23 13.25 7.29
N VAL A 34 0.15 12.48 7.38
CA VAL A 34 -0.45 11.81 6.22
C VAL A 34 -0.87 12.81 5.15
N ASP A 35 -1.44 13.96 5.51
CA ASP A 35 -1.83 15.01 4.56
C ASP A 35 -0.61 15.60 3.85
N CYS A 36 0.44 15.96 4.60
CA CYS A 36 1.69 16.45 4.01
C CYS A 36 2.34 15.42 3.06
N LEU A 37 2.32 14.14 3.42
CA LEU A 37 2.83 13.07 2.56
C LEU A 37 1.99 12.92 1.28
N MET A 38 0.66 13.05 1.38
CA MET A 38 -0.23 13.00 0.23
C MET A 38 -0.07 14.20 -0.69
N GLU A 39 0.20 15.40 -0.17
CA GLU A 39 0.57 16.57 -0.97
C GLU A 39 1.87 16.33 -1.73
N SER A 40 2.89 15.80 -1.06
CA SER A 40 4.16 15.41 -1.69
C SER A 40 3.97 14.38 -2.81
N HIS A 41 3.16 13.34 -2.55
CA HIS A 41 2.79 12.33 -3.54
C HIS A 41 2.11 12.95 -4.77
N ARG A 42 1.07 13.78 -4.55
CA ARG A 42 0.31 14.42 -5.63
C ARG A 42 1.16 15.35 -6.48
N PHE A 43 2.06 16.10 -5.84
CA PHE A 43 3.03 16.94 -6.54
C PHE A 43 3.94 16.10 -7.44
N ALA A 44 4.55 15.04 -6.89
CA ALA A 44 5.45 14.16 -7.64
C ALA A 44 4.73 13.45 -8.81
N LYS A 45 3.52 12.94 -8.57
CA LYS A 45 2.66 12.34 -9.60
C LYS A 45 2.35 13.32 -10.73
N THR A 46 1.91 14.54 -10.39
CA THR A 46 1.59 15.59 -11.37
C THR A 46 2.82 16.00 -12.18
N PHE A 47 3.98 16.10 -11.53
CA PHE A 47 5.26 16.36 -12.19
C PHE A 47 5.62 15.25 -13.18
N ASN A 48 5.47 13.98 -12.77
CA ASN A 48 5.79 12.82 -13.61
C ASN A 48 4.89 12.70 -14.85
N MET A 49 3.62 13.06 -14.71
CA MET A 49 2.64 13.09 -15.81
C MET A 49 2.86 14.27 -16.78
N ASN A 50 3.47 15.37 -16.34
CA ASN A 50 3.69 16.55 -17.18
C ASN A 50 4.96 16.43 -18.03
N GLN A 51 4.83 15.85 -19.22
CA GLN A 51 5.94 15.66 -20.15
C GLN A 51 6.56 16.98 -20.63
N GLU A 52 5.77 18.03 -20.79
CA GLU A 52 6.24 19.35 -21.24
C GLU A 52 7.20 19.98 -20.23
N LYS A 53 6.79 20.05 -18.95
CA LYS A 53 7.64 20.56 -17.86
C LYS A 53 8.92 19.75 -17.72
N ARG A 54 8.82 18.42 -17.79
CA ARG A 54 10.00 17.54 -17.74
C ARG A 54 10.94 17.76 -18.92
N ASN A 55 10.41 17.94 -20.13
CA ASN A 55 11.19 18.25 -21.32
C ASN A 55 11.86 19.63 -21.23
N MET A 56 11.16 20.63 -20.70
CA MET A 56 11.71 21.97 -20.48
C MET A 56 12.91 21.93 -19.53
N LEU A 57 12.77 21.26 -18.37
CA LEU A 57 13.86 21.11 -17.40
C LEU A 57 15.03 20.31 -17.97
N TRP A 58 14.76 19.26 -18.74
CA TRP A 58 15.79 18.47 -19.39
C TRP A 58 16.57 19.29 -20.43
N LYS A 59 15.88 20.06 -21.28
CA LYS A 59 16.51 20.98 -22.24
C LYS A 59 17.31 22.09 -21.57
N ALA A 60 16.90 22.51 -20.37
CA ALA A 60 17.64 23.47 -19.55
C ALA A 60 18.86 22.84 -18.81
N GLY A 61 19.13 21.55 -18.98
CA GLY A 61 20.27 20.87 -18.36
C GLY A 61 20.12 20.63 -16.85
N PHE A 62 18.91 20.74 -16.29
CA PHE A 62 18.66 20.70 -14.84
C PHE A 62 19.22 19.45 -14.13
N ARG A 63 19.24 18.29 -14.81
CA ARG A 63 19.91 17.07 -14.35
C ARG A 63 20.82 16.48 -15.42
N GLY A 64 21.56 17.33 -16.12
CA GLY A 64 22.40 16.92 -17.24
C GLY A 64 21.60 16.17 -18.30
N ASN A 65 22.07 14.99 -18.70
CA ASN A 65 21.47 14.21 -19.78
C ASN A 65 20.27 13.34 -19.36
N VAL A 66 19.93 13.29 -18.06
CA VAL A 66 18.82 12.46 -17.57
C VAL A 66 17.55 13.30 -17.47
N LYS A 67 16.47 12.85 -18.11
CA LYS A 67 15.17 13.51 -17.99
C LYS A 67 14.68 13.39 -16.54
N PRO A 68 14.44 14.51 -15.83
CA PRO A 68 14.11 14.46 -14.41
C PRO A 68 12.80 13.71 -14.19
N ASP A 69 12.76 12.85 -13.18
CA ASP A 69 11.55 12.20 -12.66
C ASP A 69 11.55 12.29 -11.13
N LEU A 70 10.37 12.16 -10.54
CA LEU A 70 10.16 12.11 -9.10
C LEU A 70 9.55 10.77 -8.70
N LEU A 71 9.84 9.68 -9.43
CA LEU A 71 9.19 8.39 -9.23
C LEU A 71 9.39 7.85 -7.81
N MET A 72 10.59 7.97 -7.27
CA MET A 72 10.89 7.56 -5.89
C MET A 72 10.16 8.43 -4.86
N HIS A 73 9.98 9.72 -5.13
CA HIS A 73 9.24 10.61 -4.22
C HIS A 73 7.75 10.28 -4.26
N GLU A 74 7.20 10.06 -5.44
CA GLU A 74 5.83 9.61 -5.66
C GLU A 74 5.54 8.29 -4.94
N SER A 75 6.40 7.28 -5.10
CA SER A 75 6.16 5.96 -4.53
C SER A 75 6.43 5.92 -3.02
N HIS A 76 7.52 6.51 -2.52
CA HIS A 76 7.85 6.47 -1.10
C HIS A 76 6.89 7.26 -0.23
N SER A 77 6.45 8.45 -0.67
CA SER A 77 5.44 9.24 0.06
C SER A 77 4.15 8.44 0.23
N LEU A 78 3.63 7.84 -0.84
CA LEU A 78 2.44 6.99 -0.78
C LEU A 78 2.66 5.74 0.09
N ALA A 79 3.80 5.08 -0.03
CA ALA A 79 4.13 3.91 0.79
C ALA A 79 4.19 4.28 2.29
N CYS A 80 4.71 5.46 2.63
CA CYS A 80 4.74 5.97 3.99
C CYS A 80 3.33 6.26 4.50
N THR A 81 2.51 6.96 3.71
CA THR A 81 1.10 7.21 4.01
C THR A 81 0.33 5.92 4.29
N LEU A 82 0.47 4.91 3.42
CA LEU A 82 -0.20 3.62 3.60
C LEU A 82 0.26 2.93 4.90
N ARG A 83 1.56 2.94 5.20
CA ARG A 83 2.07 2.34 6.45
C ARG A 83 1.53 3.03 7.69
N ILE A 84 1.50 4.36 7.72
CA ILE A 84 0.93 5.12 8.85
C ILE A 84 -0.55 4.78 9.00
N LEU A 85 -1.32 4.90 7.93
CA LEU A 85 -2.77 4.68 7.99
C LEU A 85 -3.13 3.23 8.34
N PHE A 86 -2.46 2.22 7.76
CA PHE A 86 -2.69 0.83 8.16
C PHE A 86 -2.28 0.55 9.60
N ARG A 87 -1.25 1.21 10.12
CA ARG A 87 -0.87 1.08 11.53
C ARG A 87 -1.93 1.70 12.43
N MET A 88 -2.40 2.92 12.13
CA MET A 88 -3.49 3.58 12.85
C MET A 88 -4.78 2.74 12.83
N TYR A 89 -5.08 2.14 11.69
CA TYR A 89 -6.30 1.37 11.50
C TYR A 89 -6.34 0.07 12.30
N THR A 90 -5.19 -0.45 12.74
CA THR A 90 -5.08 -1.65 13.59
C THR A 90 -4.67 -1.33 15.03
N ASP A 91 -4.43 -0.07 15.34
CA ASP A 91 -4.01 0.40 16.66
C ASP A 91 -5.23 0.55 17.57
N GLU A 92 -5.35 -0.34 18.56
CA GLU A 92 -6.48 -0.34 19.51
C GLU A 92 -6.54 0.92 20.37
N SER A 93 -5.42 1.62 20.58
CA SER A 93 -5.41 2.89 21.32
C SER A 93 -6.07 4.03 20.53
N ARG A 94 -6.40 3.82 19.25
CA ARG A 94 -6.94 4.83 18.33
C ARG A 94 -8.28 4.44 17.70
N GLN A 95 -9.02 3.54 18.35
CA GLN A 95 -10.31 3.04 17.89
C GLN A 95 -11.30 4.14 17.47
N GLU A 96 -11.34 5.24 18.21
CA GLU A 96 -12.22 6.39 17.92
C GLU A 96 -12.01 6.99 16.51
N SER A 97 -10.79 6.87 15.98
CA SER A 97 -10.40 7.39 14.66
C SER A 97 -10.52 6.38 13.52
N TRP A 98 -10.82 5.10 13.80
CA TRP A 98 -10.80 4.04 12.79
C TRP A 98 -11.73 4.33 11.60
N LYS A 99 -12.91 4.90 11.82
CA LYS A 99 -13.84 5.25 10.72
C LYS A 99 -13.28 6.31 9.79
N GLU A 100 -12.60 7.32 10.35
CA GLU A 100 -11.95 8.37 9.56
C GLU A 100 -10.77 7.79 8.76
N VAL A 101 -9.93 6.99 9.43
CA VAL A 101 -8.78 6.32 8.82
C VAL A 101 -9.22 5.36 7.71
N GLU A 102 -10.28 4.57 7.92
CA GLU A 102 -10.88 3.67 6.92
C GLU A 102 -11.30 4.44 5.67
N LYS A 103 -12.07 5.51 5.83
CA LYS A 103 -12.52 6.35 4.71
C LYS A 103 -11.32 6.88 3.90
N LYS A 104 -10.28 7.33 4.59
CA LYS A 104 -9.06 7.86 3.97
C LYS A 104 -8.27 6.77 3.24
N LEU A 105 -8.10 5.60 3.86
CA LEU A 105 -7.47 4.44 3.24
C LEU A 105 -8.21 3.97 2.01
N ILE A 106 -9.54 3.85 2.07
CA ILE A 106 -10.38 3.44 0.94
C ILE A 106 -10.18 4.39 -0.24
N LEU A 107 -10.29 5.69 -0.01
CA LEU A 107 -10.10 6.70 -1.05
C LEU A 107 -8.71 6.60 -1.70
N ILE A 108 -7.64 6.62 -0.89
CA ILE A 108 -6.25 6.60 -1.38
C ILE A 108 -5.96 5.31 -2.15
N CYS A 109 -6.43 4.17 -1.65
CA CYS A 109 -6.23 2.87 -2.28
C CYS A 109 -7.01 2.75 -3.61
N CYS A 110 -8.24 3.26 -3.68
CA CYS A 110 -8.99 3.30 -4.94
C CYS A 110 -8.27 4.18 -5.97
N GLU A 111 -7.79 5.37 -5.57
CA GLU A 111 -6.99 6.23 -6.45
C GLU A 111 -5.72 5.52 -6.94
N ALA A 112 -5.05 4.78 -6.05
CA ALA A 112 -3.83 4.05 -6.36
C ALA A 112 -4.05 2.90 -7.35
N LEU A 113 -5.09 2.09 -7.14
CA LEU A 113 -5.46 0.99 -8.03
C LEU A 113 -5.81 1.49 -9.43
N ASN A 114 -6.67 2.51 -9.52
CA ASN A 114 -7.06 3.11 -10.80
C ASN A 114 -5.85 3.73 -11.52
N TYR A 115 -4.94 4.37 -10.77
CA TYR A 115 -3.73 4.92 -11.37
C TYR A 115 -2.82 3.83 -11.94
N TYR A 116 -2.63 2.72 -11.21
CA TYR A 116 -1.83 1.60 -11.67
C TYR A 116 -2.34 0.99 -12.98
N LEU A 117 -3.66 0.83 -13.13
CA LEU A 117 -4.28 0.34 -14.37
C LEU A 117 -3.98 1.24 -15.59
N GLY A 118 -3.83 2.54 -15.37
CA GLY A 118 -3.48 3.49 -16.42
C GLY A 118 -1.98 3.58 -16.73
N LEU A 119 -1.11 2.94 -15.96
CA LEU A 119 0.34 3.00 -16.18
C LEU A 119 0.74 2.14 -17.38
N THR A 120 1.39 2.77 -18.36
CA THR A 120 1.93 2.10 -19.56
C THR A 120 3.45 1.94 -19.52
N VAL A 121 4.13 2.77 -18.73
CA VAL A 121 5.60 2.77 -18.61
C VAL A 121 6.03 1.67 -17.64
N GLU A 122 6.78 0.69 -18.13
CA GLU A 122 7.22 -0.51 -17.37
C GLU A 122 7.92 -0.15 -16.06
N LYS A 123 8.96 0.70 -16.09
CA LYS A 123 9.66 1.18 -14.89
C LYS A 123 8.71 1.79 -13.83
N HIS A 124 7.65 2.48 -14.28
CA HIS A 124 6.67 3.10 -13.40
C HIS A 124 5.77 2.02 -12.79
N ARG A 125 5.33 1.05 -13.61
CA ARG A 125 4.57 -0.13 -13.16
C ARG A 125 5.34 -0.93 -12.12
N ASP A 126 6.61 -1.28 -12.38
CA ASP A 126 7.43 -2.06 -11.44
C ASP A 126 7.52 -1.41 -10.06
N CYS A 127 7.73 -0.08 -10.03
CA CYS A 127 7.76 0.67 -8.79
C CYS A 127 6.41 0.61 -8.05
N TRP A 128 5.30 0.75 -8.78
CA TRP A 128 3.96 0.70 -8.20
C TRP A 128 3.48 -0.70 -7.84
N THR A 129 3.99 -1.75 -8.47
CA THR A 129 3.72 -3.15 -8.09
C THR A 129 4.09 -3.37 -6.62
N SER A 130 5.21 -2.79 -6.16
CA SER A 130 5.61 -2.87 -4.74
C SER A 130 4.60 -2.18 -3.79
N LEU A 131 3.97 -1.08 -4.24
CA LEU A 131 2.93 -0.37 -3.48
C LEU A 131 1.64 -1.19 -3.40
N LEU A 132 1.24 -1.82 -4.50
CA LEU A 132 0.07 -2.70 -4.51
C LEU A 132 0.29 -3.95 -3.68
N LEU A 133 1.50 -4.53 -3.69
CA LEU A 133 1.86 -5.63 -2.81
C LEU A 133 1.75 -5.23 -1.33
N LEU A 134 2.28 -4.05 -0.96
CA LEU A 134 2.13 -3.50 0.39
C LEU A 134 0.63 -3.35 0.75
N MET A 135 -0.12 -2.65 -0.08
CA MET A 135 -1.54 -2.34 0.14
C MET A 135 -2.38 -3.61 0.28
N LEU A 136 -2.33 -4.50 -0.72
CA LEU A 136 -3.17 -5.69 -0.73
C LEU A 136 -2.77 -6.69 0.36
N SER A 137 -1.48 -6.79 0.70
CA SER A 137 -1.04 -7.65 1.80
C SER A 137 -1.60 -7.17 3.14
N ARG A 138 -1.61 -5.86 3.39
CA ARG A 138 -2.19 -5.28 4.61
C ARG A 138 -3.70 -5.42 4.66
N VAL A 139 -4.40 -5.18 3.54
CA VAL A 139 -5.85 -5.43 3.44
C VAL A 139 -6.18 -6.90 3.75
N ASN A 140 -5.42 -7.84 3.20
CA ASN A 140 -5.59 -9.28 3.47
C ASN A 140 -5.29 -9.70 4.92
N GLN A 141 -4.76 -8.81 5.77
CA GLN A 141 -4.50 -9.07 7.20
C GLN A 141 -5.53 -8.44 8.13
N LEU A 142 -6.44 -7.59 7.62
CA LEU A 142 -7.51 -6.98 8.43
C LEU A 142 -8.45 -8.04 9.00
N ASP A 143 -9.28 -7.70 9.99
CA ASP A 143 -10.42 -8.57 10.35
C ASP A 143 -11.50 -8.56 9.27
N ASP A 144 -12.52 -9.40 9.42
CA ASP A 144 -13.55 -9.58 8.40
C ASP A 144 -14.46 -8.37 8.20
N GLU A 145 -14.72 -7.56 9.23
CA GLU A 145 -15.55 -6.36 9.08
C GLU A 145 -14.81 -5.31 8.25
N ARG A 146 -13.59 -4.99 8.65
CA ARG A 146 -12.72 -4.04 7.95
C ARG A 146 -12.39 -4.54 6.55
N PHE A 147 -12.05 -5.82 6.41
CA PHE A 147 -11.80 -6.42 5.10
C PHE A 147 -13.00 -6.29 4.17
N ARG A 148 -14.25 -6.50 4.64
CA ARG A 148 -15.45 -6.33 3.80
C ARG A 148 -15.60 -4.90 3.28
N ALA A 149 -15.33 -3.88 4.10
CA ALA A 149 -15.40 -2.48 3.67
C ALA A 149 -14.43 -2.21 2.51
N HIS A 150 -13.16 -2.62 2.68
CA HIS A 150 -12.14 -2.52 1.66
C HIS A 150 -12.46 -3.36 0.42
N ALA A 151 -12.87 -4.61 0.61
CA ALA A 151 -13.14 -5.52 -0.48
C ALA A 151 -14.29 -5.04 -1.36
N SER A 152 -15.36 -4.53 -0.76
CA SER A 152 -16.49 -3.93 -1.49
C SER A 152 -16.06 -2.76 -2.37
N ALA A 153 -15.11 -1.94 -1.90
CA ALA A 153 -14.62 -0.80 -2.65
C ALA A 153 -13.68 -1.18 -3.80
N TYR A 154 -12.88 -2.25 -3.65
CA TYR A 154 -11.80 -2.57 -4.60
C TYR A 154 -12.18 -3.67 -5.60
N TYR A 155 -13.21 -4.46 -5.31
CA TYR A 155 -13.47 -5.73 -6.00
C TYR A 155 -13.44 -5.62 -7.53
N LEU A 156 -14.18 -4.66 -8.09
CA LEU A 156 -14.28 -4.49 -9.55
C LEU A 156 -12.94 -4.07 -10.16
N THR A 157 -12.25 -3.10 -9.56
CA THR A 157 -10.93 -2.65 -10.04
C THR A 157 -9.89 -3.77 -9.97
N LEU A 158 -9.94 -4.62 -8.94
CA LEU A 158 -9.05 -5.78 -8.84
C LEU A 158 -9.39 -6.87 -9.87
N CYS A 159 -10.66 -7.00 -10.29
CA CYS A 159 -11.03 -7.89 -11.39
C CYS A 159 -10.41 -7.43 -12.72
N GLU A 160 -10.39 -6.11 -12.99
CA GLU A 160 -9.74 -5.56 -14.19
C GLU A 160 -8.24 -5.87 -14.22
N MET A 161 -7.59 -5.90 -13.06
CA MET A 161 -6.18 -6.27 -12.96
C MET A 161 -5.88 -7.71 -13.42
N ILE A 162 -6.86 -8.62 -13.43
CA ILE A 162 -6.65 -10.02 -13.86
C ILE A 162 -6.19 -10.11 -15.32
N PHE A 163 -6.65 -9.19 -16.17
CA PHE A 163 -6.29 -9.14 -17.59
C PHE A 163 -4.88 -8.58 -17.83
N HIS A 164 -4.22 -8.04 -16.80
CA HIS A 164 -2.89 -7.46 -16.92
C HIS A 164 -1.80 -8.52 -16.68
N GLU A 165 -0.69 -8.42 -17.40
CA GLU A 165 0.51 -9.20 -17.15
C GLU A 165 1.14 -8.74 -15.82
N ASN A 166 0.81 -9.45 -14.74
CA ASN A 166 1.32 -9.17 -13.41
C ASN A 166 2.37 -10.20 -13.00
N ILE A 167 3.37 -9.76 -12.24
CA ILE A 167 4.38 -10.65 -11.66
C ILE A 167 3.72 -11.71 -10.74
N PRO A 168 4.35 -12.90 -10.55
CA PRO A 168 3.79 -13.98 -9.73
C PRO A 168 3.34 -13.55 -8.34
N GLU A 169 4.08 -12.67 -7.67
CA GLU A 169 3.82 -12.18 -6.33
C GLU A 169 2.50 -11.40 -6.26
N LEU A 170 2.28 -10.48 -7.21
CA LEU A 170 1.05 -9.69 -7.26
C LEU A 170 -0.16 -10.59 -7.57
N ARG A 171 0.00 -11.55 -8.50
CA ARG A 171 -1.04 -12.56 -8.78
C ARG A 171 -1.37 -13.40 -7.55
N ALA A 172 -0.37 -13.79 -6.76
CA ALA A 172 -0.57 -14.56 -5.54
C ALA A 172 -1.36 -13.79 -4.48
N VAL A 173 -1.10 -12.49 -4.31
CA VAL A 173 -1.85 -11.64 -3.37
C VAL A 173 -3.26 -11.34 -3.86
N LEU A 174 -3.45 -11.10 -5.17
CA LEU A 174 -4.78 -10.97 -5.77
C LEU A 174 -5.62 -12.23 -5.58
N LYS A 175 -5.05 -13.42 -5.83
CA LYS A 175 -5.72 -14.71 -5.58
C LYS A 175 -6.16 -14.83 -4.12
N ARG A 176 -5.29 -14.49 -3.16
CA ARG A 176 -5.64 -14.51 -1.73
C ARG A 176 -6.81 -13.57 -1.43
N PHE A 177 -6.79 -12.35 -1.99
CA PHE A 177 -7.87 -11.38 -1.83
C PHE A 177 -9.20 -11.94 -2.34
N PHE A 178 -9.26 -12.52 -3.54
CA PHE A 178 -10.52 -13.04 -4.09
C PHE A 178 -11.06 -14.24 -3.30
N ILE A 179 -10.19 -15.19 -2.92
CA ILE A 179 -10.58 -16.33 -2.07
C ILE A 179 -11.11 -15.82 -0.73
N ARG A 180 -10.44 -14.82 -0.13
CA ARG A 180 -10.87 -14.22 1.13
C ARG A 180 -12.22 -13.50 0.98
N SER A 181 -12.44 -12.78 -0.12
CA SER A 181 -13.74 -12.19 -0.45
C SER A 181 -14.85 -13.23 -0.51
N SER A 182 -14.62 -14.39 -1.14
CA SER A 182 -15.62 -15.47 -1.13
C SER A 182 -16.00 -15.94 0.28
N ARG A 183 -15.05 -15.98 1.22
CA ARG A 183 -15.30 -16.35 2.63
C ARG A 183 -15.99 -15.23 3.40
N ALA A 184 -15.45 -14.02 3.32
CA ALA A 184 -15.91 -12.86 4.09
C ALA A 184 -17.35 -12.45 3.74
N PHE A 185 -17.77 -12.66 2.49
CA PHE A 185 -19.13 -12.41 2.00
C PHE A 185 -19.99 -13.69 1.89
N ARG A 186 -19.48 -14.84 2.33
CA ARG A 186 -20.19 -16.14 2.28
C ARG A 186 -20.72 -16.50 0.89
N ILE A 187 -19.93 -16.24 -0.14
CA ILE A 187 -20.27 -16.53 -1.55
C ILE A 187 -20.20 -18.03 -1.83
N CYS A 188 -19.19 -18.70 -1.26
CA CYS A 188 -18.98 -20.14 -1.42
C CYS A 188 -19.07 -20.84 -0.07
N ASN A 189 -19.75 -21.99 -0.03
CA ASN A 189 -19.71 -22.89 1.13
C ASN A 189 -18.34 -23.57 1.19
N PHE A 190 -17.44 -23.04 2.02
CA PHE A 190 -16.24 -23.79 2.39
C PHE A 190 -16.64 -24.80 3.45
N ASN A 191 -17.01 -26.01 3.03
CA ASN A 191 -17.05 -27.14 3.95
C ASN A 191 -15.60 -27.42 4.36
N SER A 192 -15.23 -27.01 5.56
CA SER A 192 -14.01 -27.46 6.23
C SER A 192 -14.18 -28.96 6.51
N HIS A 193 -13.50 -29.80 5.72
CA HIS A 193 -13.23 -31.18 6.12
C HIS A 193 -11.97 -31.22 6.99
#